data_AF-A0A0L7LR32-F1
#
_entry.id   AF-A0A0L7LR32-F1
#
_cell.length_a   1.000
_cell.length_b   1.000
_cell.length_c   1.000
_cell.angle_alpha   90.00
_cell.angle_beta   90.00
_cell.angle_gamma   90.00
#
_symmetry.space_group_name_H-M   'P 1'
#
loop_
_entity.id
_entity.type
_entity.pdbx_description
1 polymer ?
#
loop_
_entity_poly.entity_id
_entity_poly.type
_entity_poly.pdbx_seq_one_letter_code
_entity_poly.pdbx_strand_id
1 'polypeptide(L)'
;MATRAVGEFCAGLLRHKTILLREITDTNLLDVLVKKGIFSFNDLEDITSAVDCEKCNFFVEIVGKQSAKLNELCAVLSKECPKLSKELMNDRHRFIVNVI
;
A
#
# COMPACT_ATOMS: atom_id res chain seq x y z
N MET A 1 15.86 3.02 13.13
CA MET A 1 16.00 2.53 11.73
C MET A 1 14.68 2.06 11.10
N ALA A 2 13.56 1.90 11.84
CA ALA A 2 12.30 1.38 11.31
C ALA A 2 11.49 2.35 10.41
N THR A 3 11.73 3.67 10.48
CA THR A 3 10.92 4.69 9.78
C THR A 3 11.24 4.87 8.30
N ARG A 4 12.43 4.46 7.83
CA ARG A 4 12.81 4.61 6.41
C ARG A 4 12.06 3.64 5.49
N ALA A 5 11.88 2.41 5.95
CA ALA A 5 11.19 1.37 5.16
C ALA A 5 9.72 1.69 4.91
N VAL A 6 9.04 2.28 5.91
CA VAL A 6 7.66 2.79 5.78
C VAL A 6 7.59 3.87 4.72
N GLY A 7 8.46 4.88 4.82
CA GLY A 7 8.46 6.02 3.91
C GLY A 7 8.70 5.62 2.46
N GLU A 8 9.65 4.72 2.20
CA GLU A 8 9.91 4.19 0.85
C GLU A 8 8.73 3.38 0.31
N PHE A 9 8.08 2.59 1.17
CA PHE A 9 6.91 1.80 0.79
C PHE A 9 5.70 2.69 0.47
N CYS A 10 5.40 3.65 1.34
CA CYS A 10 4.36 4.66 1.15
C CYS A 10 4.62 5.51 -0.10
N ALA A 11 5.86 5.94 -0.33
CA ALA A 11 6.23 6.71 -1.51
C ALA A 11 6.05 5.91 -2.80
N GLY A 12 6.45 4.63 -2.80
CA GLY A 12 6.24 3.74 -3.94
C GLY A 12 4.75 3.52 -4.23
N LEU A 13 3.92 3.34 -3.19
CA LEU A 13 2.48 3.19 -3.32
C LEU A 13 1.84 4.43 -3.96
N LEU A 14 2.23 5.63 -3.52
CA LEU A 14 1.76 6.89 -4.12
C LEU A 14 2.23 7.08 -5.56
N ARG A 15 3.46 6.66 -5.87
CA ARG A 15 4.01 6.73 -7.23
C ARG A 15 3.21 5.85 -8.19
N HIS A 16 2.72 4.72 -7.70
CA HIS A 16 1.90 3.74 -8.43
C HIS A 16 0.41 3.85 -8.08
N LYS A 17 -0.08 5.05 -7.72
CA LYS A 17 -1.48 5.28 -7.32
C LYS A 17 -2.51 4.75 -8.30
N THR A 18 -2.23 4.77 -9.61
CA THR A 18 -3.16 4.28 -10.64
C THR A 18 -3.35 2.77 -10.58
N ILE A 19 -2.27 2.03 -10.34
CA ILE A 19 -2.29 0.57 -10.20
C ILE A 19 -2.86 0.20 -8.83
N LEU A 20 -2.41 0.90 -7.78
CA LEU A 20 -2.91 0.73 -6.42
C LEU A 20 -4.43 0.95 -6.36
N LEU A 21 -4.93 2.04 -6.94
CA LEU A 21 -6.35 2.33 -7.00
C LEU A 21 -7.14 1.22 -7.69
N ARG A 22 -6.64 0.77 -8.84
CA ARG A 22 -7.27 -0.30 -9.60
C ARG A 22 -7.35 -1.56 -8.75
N GLU A 23 -6.29 -1.94 -8.08
CA GLU A 23 -6.28 -3.12 -7.20
C GLU A 23 -7.11 -2.92 -5.93
N ILE A 24 -7.15 -1.72 -5.35
CA ILE A 24 -8.03 -1.43 -4.21
C ILE A 24 -9.51 -1.54 -4.61
N THR A 25 -9.84 -1.22 -5.87
CA THR A 25 -11.23 -1.16 -6.36
C THR A 25 -11.68 -2.47 -7.01
N ASP A 26 -10.78 -3.16 -7.70
CA ASP A 26 -11.03 -4.40 -8.44
C ASP A 26 -10.77 -5.65 -7.57
N THR A 27 -9.91 -5.53 -6.56
CA THR A 27 -9.48 -6.62 -5.69
C THR A 27 -10.04 -6.45 -4.27
N ASN A 28 -10.23 -7.56 -3.55
CA ASN A 28 -10.72 -7.55 -2.15
C ASN A 28 -9.62 -7.21 -1.12
N LEU A 29 -8.61 -6.42 -1.53
CA LEU A 29 -7.45 -6.11 -0.71
C LEU A 29 -7.85 -5.52 0.65
N LEU A 30 -8.76 -4.55 0.66
CA LEU A 30 -9.22 -3.90 1.88
C LEU A 30 -9.86 -4.90 2.85
N ASP A 31 -10.72 -5.80 2.36
CA ASP A 31 -11.37 -6.82 3.18
C ASP A 31 -10.33 -7.77 3.81
N VAL A 32 -9.32 -8.18 3.04
CA VAL A 32 -8.21 -9.01 3.53
C VAL A 32 -7.38 -8.27 4.59
N LEU A 33 -7.13 -6.98 4.39
CA LEU A 33 -6.41 -6.15 5.35
C LEU A 33 -7.17 -5.97 6.66
N VAL A 34 -8.51 -5.84 6.59
CA VAL A 34 -9.36 -5.79 7.79
C VAL A 34 -9.40 -7.14 8.49
N LYS A 35 -9.53 -8.25 7.75
CA LYS A 35 -9.47 -9.62 8.32
C LYS A 35 -8.15 -9.94 9.01
N LYS A 36 -7.04 -9.42 8.47
CA LYS A 36 -5.71 -9.50 9.09
C LYS A 36 -5.55 -8.57 10.30
N GLY A 37 -6.52 -7.70 10.55
CA GLY A 37 -6.47 -6.69 11.61
C GLY A 37 -5.43 -5.60 11.34
N ILE A 38 -5.04 -5.40 10.08
CA ILE A 38 -4.15 -4.31 9.68
C ILE A 38 -4.96 -3.02 9.56
N PHE A 39 -6.11 -3.10 8.89
CA PHE A 39 -7.06 -2.00 8.78
C PHE A 39 -8.24 -2.24 9.73
N SER A 40 -8.86 -1.17 10.19
CA SER A 40 -10.12 -1.24 10.91
C SER A 40 -11.28 -1.25 9.92
N PHE A 41 -12.45 -1.71 10.36
CA PHE A 41 -13.67 -1.62 9.54
C PHE A 41 -13.98 -0.17 9.16
N ASN A 42 -13.75 0.76 10.09
CA ASN A 42 -13.88 2.20 9.84
C ASN A 42 -12.93 2.69 8.74
N ASP A 43 -11.65 2.30 8.80
CA ASP A 43 -10.65 2.66 7.78
C ASP A 43 -11.05 2.16 6.38
N LEU A 44 -11.64 0.96 6.31
CA LEU A 44 -12.17 0.40 5.07
C LEU A 44 -13.36 1.20 4.55
N GLU A 45 -14.32 1.57 5.40
CA GLU A 45 -15.45 2.41 5.04
C GLU A 45 -14.99 3.80 4.56
N ASP A 46 -14.04 4.42 5.26
CA ASP A 46 -13.43 5.70 4.86
C ASP A 46 -12.78 5.60 3.48
N ILE A 47 -11.98 4.56 3.20
CA ILE A 47 -11.34 4.37 1.88
C ILE A 47 -12.39 4.07 0.80
N THR A 48 -13.38 3.22 1.06
CA THR A 48 -14.37 2.84 0.06
C THR A 48 -15.33 3.98 -0.25
N SER A 49 -15.64 4.83 0.73
CA SER A 49 -16.46 6.03 0.57
C SER A 49 -15.70 7.22 -0.02
N ALA A 50 -14.35 7.21 0.02
CA ALA A 50 -13.53 8.27 -0.54
C ALA A 50 -13.49 8.25 -2.08
N VAL A 51 -13.17 9.39 -2.68
CA VAL A 51 -12.93 9.49 -4.12
C VAL A 51 -11.64 8.77 -4.51
N ASP A 52 -11.57 8.27 -5.73
CA ASP A 52 -10.45 7.46 -6.24
C ASP A 52 -9.05 8.06 -5.99
N CYS A 53 -8.90 9.38 -6.12
CA CYS A 53 -7.64 10.06 -5.84
C CYS A 53 -7.26 10.02 -4.36
N GLU A 54 -8.25 10.05 -3.47
CA GLU A 54 -8.07 10.03 -2.02
C GLU A 54 -7.96 8.61 -1.46
N LYS A 55 -8.58 7.60 -2.08
CA LYS A 55 -8.45 6.18 -1.65
C LYS A 55 -6.99 5.77 -1.47
N CYS A 56 -6.14 6.16 -2.44
CA CYS A 56 -4.71 5.90 -2.38
C CYS A 56 -4.02 6.66 -1.24
N ASN A 57 -4.39 7.93 -1.02
CA ASN A 57 -3.85 8.72 0.07
C ASN A 57 -4.22 8.13 1.43
N PHE A 58 -5.50 7.81 1.65
CA PHE A 58 -5.99 7.19 2.88
C PHE A 58 -5.29 5.85 3.13
N PHE A 59 -5.22 4.99 2.11
CA PHE A 59 -4.51 3.71 2.20
C PHE A 59 -3.07 3.91 2.67
N VAL A 60 -2.33 4.81 2.03
CA VAL A 60 -0.93 5.08 2.33
C VAL A 60 -0.76 5.70 3.72
N GLU A 61 -1.68 6.57 4.14
CA GLU A 61 -1.67 7.19 5.45
C GLU A 61 -1.89 6.15 6.56
N ILE A 62 -2.87 5.26 6.39
CA ILE A 62 -3.16 4.18 7.33
C ILE A 62 -1.97 3.21 7.41
N VAL A 63 -1.36 2.88 6.27
CA VAL A 63 -0.12 2.08 6.22
C VAL A 63 1.02 2.78 6.95
N GLY A 64 1.15 4.09 6.78
CA GLY A 64 2.14 4.91 7.49
C GLY A 64 1.94 4.88 9.00
N LYS A 65 0.68 4.91 9.46
CA LYS A 65 0.29 4.76 10.87
C LYS A 65 0.54 3.33 11.39
N GLN A 66 0.32 2.30 10.56
CA GLN A 66 0.48 0.88 10.87
C GLN A 66 1.91 0.35 10.57
N SER A 67 2.94 1.16 10.85
CA SER A 67 4.35 0.79 10.62
C SER A 67 4.77 -0.54 11.25
N ALA A 68 4.14 -0.94 12.36
CA ALA A 68 4.39 -2.22 13.03
C ALA A 68 3.89 -3.45 12.23
N LYS A 69 2.85 -3.28 11.40
CA LYS A 69 2.23 -4.37 10.61
C LYS A 69 2.60 -4.29 9.13
N LEU A 70 3.59 -3.48 8.77
CA LEU A 70 4.05 -3.33 7.39
C LEU A 70 4.49 -4.63 6.73
N ASN A 71 5.11 -5.53 7.50
CA ASN A 71 5.58 -6.80 6.97
C ASN A 71 4.40 -7.69 6.55
N GLU A 72 3.36 -7.73 7.38
CA GLU A 72 2.10 -8.44 7.09
C GLU A 72 1.35 -7.77 5.92
N LEU A 73 1.28 -6.45 5.90
CA LEU A 73 0.68 -5.68 4.80
C LEU A 73 1.41 -5.92 3.48
N CYS A 74 2.75 -5.90 3.49
CA CYS A 74 3.56 -6.18 2.31
C CYS A 74 3.34 -7.62 1.80
N ALA A 75 3.23 -8.59 2.70
CA ALA A 75 2.89 -9.97 2.34
C ALA A 75 1.50 -10.08 1.71
N VAL A 76 0.49 -9.39 2.26
CA VAL A 76 -0.86 -9.34 1.68
C VAL A 76 -0.84 -8.67 0.31
N LEU A 77 -0.19 -7.52 0.17
CA LEU A 77 -0.06 -6.81 -1.09
C LEU A 77 0.70 -7.62 -2.15
N SER A 78 1.71 -8.40 -1.76
CA SER A 78 2.42 -9.29 -2.68
C SER A 78 1.53 -10.42 -3.19
N LYS A 79 0.58 -10.87 -2.35
CA LYS A 79 -0.34 -11.96 -2.66
C LYS A 79 -1.58 -11.51 -3.44
N GLU A 80 -2.25 -10.46 -2.97
CA GLU A 80 -3.48 -9.93 -3.56
C GLU A 80 -3.16 -9.02 -4.75
N CYS A 81 -2.05 -8.27 -4.70
CA CYS A 81 -1.70 -7.26 -5.70
C CYS A 81 -0.29 -7.50 -6.29
N PRO A 82 -0.03 -8.65 -6.93
CA PRO A 82 1.31 -9.01 -7.41
C PRO A 82 1.84 -8.01 -8.44
N LYS A 83 0.97 -7.36 -9.23
CA LYS A 83 1.36 -6.31 -10.19
C LYS A 83 1.93 -5.09 -9.49
N LEU A 84 1.21 -4.58 -8.49
CA LEU A 84 1.64 -3.44 -7.69
C LEU A 84 2.93 -3.76 -6.92
N SER A 85 3.01 -4.95 -6.31
CA SER A 85 4.19 -5.39 -5.58
C SER A 85 5.42 -5.50 -6.49
N LYS A 86 5.24 -5.97 -7.73
CA LYS A 86 6.30 -6.06 -8.75
C LYS A 86 6.77 -4.68 -9.22
N GLU A 87 5.85 -3.72 -9.39
CA GLU A 87 6.20 -2.34 -9.72
C GLU A 87 6.92 -1.66 -8.55
N LEU A 88 6.45 -1.85 -7.31
CA LEU A 88 7.11 -1.37 -6.09
C LEU A 88 8.54 -1.90 -5.96
N MET A 89 8.76 -3.20 -6.20
CA MET A 89 10.09 -3.81 -6.19
C MET A 89 10.98 -3.25 -7.32
N ASN A 90 10.44 -3.06 -8.52
CA ASN A 90 11.16 -2.43 -9.64
C ASN A 90 11.57 -1.00 -9.32
N ASP A 91 10.68 -0.21 -8.71
CA ASP A 91 10.94 1.17 -8.32
C ASP A 91 12.08 1.22 -7.29
N ARG A 92 12.04 0.33 -6.29
CA ARG A 92 13.09 0.18 -5.27
C ARG A 92 14.45 -0.17 -5.90
N HIS A 93 14.45 -1.01 -6.95
CA HIS A 93 15.66 -1.33 -7.70
C HIS A 93 16.18 -0.12 -8.51
N ARG A 94 15.27 0.68 -9.09
CA ARG A 94 15.60 1.92 -9.80
C ARG A 94 16.25 2.97 -8.90
N PHE A 95 15.81 3.09 -7.65
CA PHE A 95 16.43 3.99 -6.68
C PHE A 95 17.87 3.60 -6.32
N ILE A 96 18.18 2.30 -6.30
CA ILE A 96 19.55 1.80 -6.06
C ILE A 96 20.45 2.06 -7.27
N VAL A 97 19.91 1.94 -8.50
CA VAL A 97 20.70 2.07 -9.73
C VAL A 97 20.97 3.53 -10.11
N ASN A 98 20.16 4.50 -9.64
CA ASN A 98 20.35 5.92 -9.99
C ASN A 98 21.30 6.69 -9.05
N VAL A 99 22.07 5.98 -8.20
CA VAL A 99 23.04 6.57 -7.25
C VAL A 99 24.48 6.08 -7.55
N ILE A 100 24.72 5.50 -8.73
CA ILE A 100 26.06 5.06 -9.17
C ILE A 100 26.48 5.82 -10.42
#